data_AF-A0A3D1X0W8-F1
#
_entry.id   AF-A0A3D1X0W8-F1
#
_cell.length_a   1.000
_cell.length_b   1.000
_cell.length_c   1.000
_cell.angle_alpha   90.00
_cell.angle_beta   90.00
_cell.angle_gamma   90.00
#
_symmetry.space_group_name_H-M   'P 1'
#
loop_
_entity.id
_entity.type
_entity.pdbx_description
1 polymer ?
#
loop_
_entity_poly.entity_id
_entity_poly.type
_entity_poly.pdbx_seq_one_letter_code
_entity_poly.pdbx_strand_id
1 'polypeptide(L)'
;MRRNLAFGTRIHNYLLLLYLFLLGLFFSQLWWDVTPEFAGIVHRATSFLSLVGLWYAALLLLMALFLWAVDKLFPAWDVVGTLLRGAAFFVGYVIVTFFSTITQEGLVLHF
;
A
#
# COMPACT_ATOMS: atom_id res chain seq x y z
N MET A 1 -11.19 -9.21 -21.44
CA MET A 1 -10.33 -8.37 -20.58
C MET A 1 -10.95 -7.98 -19.24
N ARG A 2 -12.25 -7.65 -19.16
CA ARG A 2 -12.93 -7.31 -17.89
C ARG A 2 -12.77 -8.34 -16.76
N ARG A 3 -12.78 -9.64 -17.09
CA ARG A 3 -12.55 -10.73 -16.10
C ARG A 3 -11.15 -10.67 -15.48
N ASN A 4 -10.13 -10.27 -16.25
CA ASN A 4 -8.76 -10.12 -15.76
C ASN A 4 -8.64 -8.89 -14.86
N LEU A 5 -9.33 -7.80 -15.22
CA LEU A 5 -9.36 -6.59 -14.40
C LEU A 5 -10.07 -6.85 -13.06
N ALA A 6 -11.23 -7.52 -13.06
CA ALA A 6 -11.91 -7.93 -11.83
C ALA A 6 -11.07 -8.90 -10.96
N PHE A 7 -10.29 -9.79 -11.59
CA PHE A 7 -9.36 -10.66 -10.86
C PHE A 7 -8.21 -9.87 -10.24
N GLY A 8 -7.62 -8.94 -10.99
CA GLY A 8 -6.57 -8.07 -10.47
C GLY A 8 -7.07 -7.17 -9.33
N THR A 9 -8.28 -6.62 -9.45
CA THR A 9 -8.93 -5.85 -8.39
C THR A 9 -9.10 -6.67 -7.10
N ARG A 10 -9.36 -7.99 -7.18
CA ARG A 10 -9.41 -8.87 -5.99
C ARG A 10 -8.03 -9.07 -5.36
N ILE A 11 -7.00 -9.32 -6.17
CA ILE A 11 -5.63 -9.45 -5.70
C ILE A 11 -5.20 -8.18 -4.95
N HIS A 12 -5.47 -7.01 -5.53
CA HIS A 12 -5.16 -5.74 -4.90
C HIS A 12 -5.89 -5.55 -3.56
N ASN A 13 -7.11 -6.09 -3.43
CA ASN A 13 -7.85 -6.06 -2.16
C ASN A 13 -7.21 -6.96 -1.10
N TYR A 14 -6.75 -8.16 -1.48
CA TYR A 14 -6.03 -9.05 -0.56
C TYR A 14 -4.68 -8.48 -0.15
N LEU A 15 -3.96 -7.83 -1.07
CA LEU A 15 -2.75 -7.07 -0.77
C LEU A 15 -3.02 -5.98 0.26
N LEU A 16 -4.13 -5.23 0.11
CA LEU A 16 -4.50 -4.19 1.07
C LEU A 16 -4.83 -4.77 2.44
N LEU A 17 -5.57 -5.88 2.50
CA LEU A 17 -5.88 -6.57 3.77
C LEU A 17 -4.62 -7.04 4.49
N LEU A 18 -3.68 -7.65 3.76
CA LEU A 18 -2.40 -8.08 4.32
C LEU A 18 -1.56 -6.89 4.79
N TYR A 19 -1.59 -5.79 4.04
CA TYR A 19 -0.93 -4.55 4.43
C TYR A 19 -1.52 -3.94 5.69
N LEU A 20 -2.85 -3.84 5.80
CA LEU A 20 -3.52 -3.34 7.00
C LEU A 20 -3.24 -4.21 8.22
N PHE A 21 -3.12 -5.52 8.04
CA PHE A 21 -2.70 -6.43 9.10
C PHE A 21 -1.28 -6.12 9.59
N LEU A 22 -0.31 -5.99 8.68
CA LEU A 22 1.06 -5.63 9.05
C LEU A 22 1.17 -4.22 9.63
N LEU A 23 0.38 -3.27 9.13
CA LEU A 23 0.28 -1.93 9.68
C LEU A 23 -0.28 -1.96 11.11
N GLY A 24 -1.25 -2.83 11.39
CA GLY A 24 -1.73 -3.08 12.75
C GLY A 24 -0.63 -3.63 13.66
N LEU A 25 0.18 -4.56 13.18
CA LEU A 25 1.35 -5.06 13.91
C LEU A 25 2.39 -3.96 14.15
N PHE A 26 2.62 -3.08 13.17
CA PHE A 26 3.49 -1.93 13.32
C PHE A 26 3.01 -1.00 14.44
N PHE A 27 1.71 -0.68 14.48
CA PHE A 27 1.16 0.13 15.57
C PHE A 27 1.21 -0.57 16.92
N SER A 28 1.04 -1.89 16.97
CA SER A 28 1.14 -2.64 18.22
C SER A 28 2.51 -2.56 18.88
N GLN A 29 3.56 -2.34 18.08
CA GLN A 29 4.94 -2.15 18.58
C GLN A 29 5.11 -0.85 19.36
N LEU A 30 4.21 0.13 19.23
CA LEU A 30 4.28 1.36 20.03
C LEU A 30 3.88 1.14 21.49
N TRP A 31 3.06 0.12 21.77
CA TRP A 31 2.55 -0.15 23.13
C TRP A 31 3.25 -1.30 23.84
N TRP A 32 3.81 -2.26 23.09
CA TRP A 32 4.49 -3.42 23.65
C TRP A 32 6.00 -3.33 23.47
N ASP A 33 6.74 -3.86 24.43
CA ASP A 33 8.19 -4.00 24.33
C ASP A 33 8.49 -5.20 23.41
N VAL A 34 8.89 -4.91 22.17
CA VAL A 34 9.07 -5.92 21.12
C VAL A 34 10.53 -5.96 20.68
N THR A 35 11.00 -7.15 20.29
CA THR A 35 12.41 -7.31 19.93
C THR A 35 12.79 -6.47 18.69
N PRO A 36 14.03 -5.93 18.63
CA PRO A 36 14.49 -5.14 17.49
C PRO A 36 14.39 -5.88 16.15
N GLU A 37 14.59 -7.20 16.17
CA GLU A 37 14.48 -8.05 14.98
C GLU A 37 13.04 -8.09 14.45
N PHE A 38 12.06 -8.20 15.34
CA PHE A 38 10.64 -8.20 14.96
C PHE A 38 10.22 -6.84 14.39
N ALA A 39 10.63 -5.74 15.03
CA ALA A 39 10.39 -4.39 14.54
C ALA A 39 10.97 -4.19 13.13
N GLY A 40 12.22 -4.63 12.91
CA GLY A 40 12.88 -4.54 11.60
C GLY A 40 12.23 -5.40 10.51
N ILE A 41 11.67 -6.57 10.86
CA ILE A 41 10.93 -7.41 9.90
C ILE A 41 9.61 -6.75 9.52
N VAL A 42 8.83 -6.30 10.52
CA VAL A 42 7.51 -5.67 10.28
C VAL A 42 7.66 -4.38 9.48
N HIS A 43 8.65 -3.54 9.79
CA HIS A 43 8.90 -2.31 9.03
C HIS A 43 9.24 -2.63 7.56
N ARG A 44 10.19 -3.54 7.31
CA ARG A 44 10.58 -3.93 5.95
C ARG A 44 9.43 -4.57 5.19
N ALA A 45 8.66 -5.45 5.82
CA ALA A 45 7.51 -6.08 5.21
C ALA A 45 6.42 -5.07 4.86
N THR A 46 6.11 -4.14 5.77
CA THR A 46 5.09 -3.09 5.55
C THR A 46 5.51 -2.15 4.41
N SER A 47 6.76 -1.69 4.40
CA SER A 47 7.32 -0.84 3.33
C SER A 47 7.38 -1.56 1.98
N PHE A 48 7.71 -2.87 1.97
CA PHE A 48 7.69 -3.66 0.75
C PHE A 48 6.26 -3.81 0.21
N LEU A 49 5.30 -4.13 1.08
CA LEU A 49 3.90 -4.28 0.69
C LEU A 49 3.28 -2.97 0.18
N SER A 50 3.62 -1.82 0.76
CA SER A 50 3.12 -0.54 0.24
C SER A 50 3.64 -0.26 -1.16
N LEU A 51 4.92 -0.53 -1.42
CA LEU A 51 5.52 -0.32 -2.74
C LEU A 51 4.93 -1.28 -3.79
N VAL A 52 4.76 -2.56 -3.43
CA VAL A 52 4.10 -3.56 -4.29
C VAL A 52 2.64 -3.17 -4.54
N GLY A 53 1.93 -2.72 -3.51
CA GLY A 53 0.55 -2.22 -3.62
C GLY A 53 0.45 -1.06 -4.61
N LEU A 54 1.31 -0.05 -4.49
CA LEU A 54 1.35 1.10 -5.40
C LEU A 54 1.67 0.72 -6.85
N TRP A 55 2.66 -0.15 -7.06
CA TRP A 55 2.96 -0.68 -8.40
C TRP A 55 1.78 -1.44 -9.00
N TYR A 56 1.09 -2.24 -8.19
CA TYR A 56 -0.09 -2.95 -8.63
C TYR A 56 -1.25 -2.01 -8.98
N ALA A 57 -1.43 -0.91 -8.22
CA ALA A 57 -2.40 0.13 -8.57
C ALA A 57 -2.07 0.75 -9.94
N ALA A 58 -0.80 1.09 -10.17
CA ALA A 58 -0.36 1.66 -11.45
C ALA A 58 -0.64 0.72 -12.62
N LEU A 59 -0.38 -0.59 -12.46
CA LEU A 59 -0.68 -1.60 -13.48
C LEU A 59 -2.19 -1.72 -13.76
N LEU A 60 -3.03 -1.71 -12.72
CA LEU A 60 -4.49 -1.74 -12.88
C LEU A 60 -5.02 -0.49 -13.61
N LEU A 61 -4.48 0.69 -13.29
CA LEU A 61 -4.82 1.93 -13.98
C LEU A 61 -4.39 1.91 -15.45
N LEU A 62 -3.21 1.36 -15.75
CA LEU A 62 -2.74 1.17 -17.13
C LEU A 62 -3.67 0.21 -17.89
N MET A 63 -4.09 -0.89 -17.28
CA MET A 63 -5.07 -1.81 -17.87
C MET A 63 -6.43 -1.14 -18.11
N ALA A 64 -6.88 -0.28 -17.19
CA ALA A 64 -8.12 0.47 -17.34
C ALA A 64 -8.03 1.48 -18.51
N LEU A 65 -6.89 2.16 -18.67
CA LEU A 65 -6.64 3.08 -19.78
C LEU A 65 -6.58 2.34 -21.12
N PHE A 66 -5.96 1.16 -21.15
CA PHE A 66 -5.96 0.30 -22.33
C PHE A 66 -7.37 -0.14 -22.73
N LEU A 67 -8.20 -0.55 -21.76
CA LEU A 67 -9.61 -0.88 -22.00
C LEU A 67 -10.40 0.31 -22.54
N TRP A 68 -10.14 1.51 -22.04
CA TRP A 68 -10.77 2.72 -22.56
C TRP A 68 -10.37 3.01 -24.00
N ALA A 69 -9.09 2.82 -24.37
CA ALA A 69 -8.60 3.01 -25.73
C ALA A 69 -9.21 2.00 -26.73
N VAL A 70 -9.38 0.74 -26.33
CA VAL A 70 -9.87 -0.34 -27.20
C VAL A 70 -11.40 -0.40 -27.26
N ASP A 71 -12.06 -0.47 -26.10
CA ASP A 71 -13.51 -0.72 -26.01
C ASP A 71 -14.34 0.58 -25.91
N LYS A 72 -13.70 1.76 -25.84
CA LYS A 72 -14.32 3.08 -25.56
C LYS A 72 -15.21 3.13 -24.32
N LEU A 73 -15.20 2.09 -23.49
CA LEU A 73 -15.92 2.04 -22.24
C LEU A 73 -14.96 2.28 -21.09
N PHE A 74 -15.14 3.38 -20.37
CA PHE A 74 -14.31 3.72 -19.22
C PHE A 74 -14.81 3.01 -17.95
N PRO A 75 -14.01 2.13 -17.32
CA PRO A 75 -14.39 1.44 -16.09
C PRO A 75 -14.21 2.36 -14.87
N ALA A 76 -15.04 3.38 -14.76
CA ALA A 76 -14.91 4.43 -13.74
C ALA A 76 -14.83 3.88 -12.31
N TRP A 77 -15.67 2.90 -11.97
CA TRP A 77 -15.71 2.33 -10.63
C TRP A 77 -14.43 1.58 -10.25
N ASP A 78 -13.86 0.83 -11.19
CA ASP A 78 -12.61 0.12 -10.95
C ASP A 78 -11.42 1.10 -10.78
N VAL A 79 -11.41 2.18 -11.57
CA VAL A 79 -10.39 3.23 -11.47
C VAL A 79 -10.46 3.95 -10.12
N VAL A 80 -11.64 4.41 -9.72
CA VAL A 80 -11.84 5.08 -8.42
C VAL A 80 -11.48 4.14 -7.27
N GLY A 81 -11.93 2.89 -7.35
CA GLY A 81 -11.59 1.88 -6.34
C GLY A 81 -10.09 1.59 -6.25
N THR A 82 -9.37 1.63 -7.37
CA THR A 82 -7.91 1.45 -7.41
C THR A 82 -7.19 2.66 -6.84
N LEU A 83 -7.65 3.88 -7.15
CA LEU A 83 -7.09 5.12 -6.61
C LEU A 83 -7.25 5.20 -5.09
N LEU A 84 -8.42 4.87 -4.56
CA LEU A 84 -8.66 4.87 -3.10
C LEU A 84 -7.73 3.89 -2.37
N ARG A 85 -7.50 2.70 -2.92
CA ARG A 85 -6.59 1.72 -2.31
C ARG A 85 -5.14 2.15 -2.44
N GLY A 86 -4.75 2.68 -3.60
CA GLY A 86 -3.43 3.28 -3.79
C GLY A 86 -3.16 4.41 -2.80
N ALA A 87 -4.15 5.27 -2.55
CA ALA A 87 -4.07 6.31 -1.54
C ALA A 87 -3.89 5.71 -0.13
N ALA A 88 -4.59 4.63 0.21
CA ALA A 88 -4.40 3.95 1.49
C ALA A 88 -2.98 3.39 1.68
N PHE A 89 -2.41 2.76 0.64
CA PHE A 89 -1.02 2.30 0.65
C PHE A 89 -0.04 3.47 0.79
N PHE A 90 -0.28 4.56 0.07
CA PHE A 90 0.57 5.76 0.11
C PHE A 90 0.55 6.42 1.49
N VAL A 91 -0.64 6.65 2.05
CA VAL A 91 -0.82 7.24 3.38
C VAL A 91 -0.14 6.37 4.44
N GLY A 92 -0.38 5.06 4.40
CA GLY A 92 0.26 4.16 5.37
C GLY A 92 1.79 4.12 5.22
N TYR A 93 2.32 4.18 3.99
CA TYR A 93 3.77 4.29 3.75
C TYR A 93 4.34 5.56 4.39
N VAL A 94 3.72 6.73 4.14
CA VAL A 94 4.14 8.01 4.73
C VAL A 94 4.14 7.93 6.25
N ILE A 95 3.10 7.35 6.86
CA ILE A 95 3.01 7.18 8.32
C ILE A 95 4.17 6.31 8.82
N VAL A 96 4.38 5.13 8.22
CA VAL A 96 5.42 4.19 8.65
C VAL A 96 6.82 4.79 8.51
N THR A 97 7.10 5.48 7.40
CA THR A 97 8.37 6.17 7.19
C THR A 97 8.57 7.30 8.20
N PHE A 98 7.56 8.14 8.42
CA PHE A 98 7.64 9.24 9.38
C PHE A 98 7.91 8.74 10.81
N PHE A 99 7.20 7.70 11.25
CA PHE A 99 7.45 7.09 12.56
C PHE A 99 8.84 6.45 12.64
N SER A 100 9.30 5.78 11.58
CA SER A 100 10.64 5.20 11.55
C SER A 100 11.72 6.27 11.65
N THR A 101 11.59 7.38 10.93
CA THR A 101 12.52 8.53 11.00
C THR A 101 12.58 9.08 12.42
N ILE A 102 11.43 9.33 13.06
CA ILE A 102 11.37 9.85 14.43
C ILE A 102 12.01 8.87 15.44
N THR A 103 11.75 7.58 15.29
CA THR A 103 12.15 6.56 16.28
C THR A 103 13.60 6.12 16.12
N GLN A 104 14.12 6.06 14.89
CA GLN A 104 15.47 5.54 14.60
C GLN A 104 16.53 6.63 14.47
N GLU A 105 16.20 7.79 13.90
CA GLU A 105 17.18 8.87 13.74
C GLU A 105 17.22 9.81 14.95
N GLY A 106 16.29 9.65 15.90
CA GLY A 106 15.99 10.68 16.88
C GLY A 106 15.44 11.93 16.19
N LEU A 107 14.87 12.86 16.95
CA LEU A 107 14.50 14.19 16.43
C LEU A 107 15.76 14.99 16.07
N VAL A 108 16.46 14.60 14.99
CA VAL A 108 17.40 15.49 14.32
C VAL A 108 16.56 16.41 13.45
N LEU A 109 16.01 17.43 14.08
CA LEU A 109 15.58 18.65 13.40
C LEU A 109 16.83 19.22 12.74
N HIS A 110 17.08 18.83 11.48
CA HIS A 110 17.93 19.61 10.60
C HIS A 110 17.20 20.91 10.30
N PHE A 111 17.40 21.89 11.20
CA PHE A 111 17.20 23.31 10.93
C PHE A 111 18.27 23.81 9.95
#